data_AF-A0A562WQE8-F1
#
_entry.id   AF-A0A562WQE8-F1
#
_cell.length_a   1.000
_cell.length_b   1.000
_cell.length_c   1.000
_cell.angle_alpha   90.00
_cell.angle_beta   90.00
_cell.angle_gamma   90.00
#
_symmetry.space_group_name_H-M   'P 1'
#
loop_
_entity.id
_entity.type
_entity.pdbx_description
1 polymer ?
#
loop_
_entity_poly.entity_id
_entity_poly.type
_entity_poly.pdbx_seq_one_letter_code
_entity_poly.pdbx_strand_id
1 'polypeptide(L)'
;MELKYGDTAFPLQLPERHLRGVIQARPTLPTESPETIIDQALDANAPFFASLHSGQRVVIVTSDITRYTGSEVYLPRLVAGLNRAGIADAAITIIIALGIHRKQTEHEHRKILGSLFGRIRVLDHDCDDPGRLVHIGVTTNGIPVEINRRVAEAEVVILTGTIGFHYFAGFGGGRKSILPGVASRRSCMASHFAVLNHGEGAGRNPLATTGNLEGNPVHQAMMEACAMVKPAFILNTVLAPDKRLIAAFAGDWQEAFAAGSRTYAEQFSYPLAEQSDLVVVSCGGFPKDINLIQAHKSMEYGCQALKEGGVMILLAQCRDGYGNATFFNWFRFRELSAFEAHLRHHYEINGQTAYATLHKAQRFQVILVSDLPPEEVRTMQMTPAKGLDEALALAEQMLPHDYSAYVIPEGGTVLPVVM
;
A
#
# COMPACT_ATOMS: atom_id res chain seq x y z
N MET A 1 -23.65 15.97 -6.97
CA MET A 1 -22.43 15.46 -7.68
C MET A 1 -22.56 13.96 -7.85
N GLU A 2 -21.86 13.34 -8.81
CA GLU A 2 -21.95 11.89 -9.04
C GLU A 2 -20.85 11.14 -8.26
N LEU A 3 -21.24 10.07 -7.56
CA LEU A 3 -20.33 9.16 -6.86
C LEU A 3 -20.29 7.81 -7.56
N LYS A 4 -19.10 7.38 -8.00
CA LYS A 4 -18.93 6.13 -8.75
C LYS A 4 -19.23 4.89 -7.90
N TYR A 5 -19.79 3.86 -8.52
CA TYR A 5 -20.10 2.55 -7.93
C TYR A 5 -20.10 1.49 -9.02
N GLY A 6 -19.16 0.54 -8.98
CA GLY A 6 -18.96 -0.39 -10.09
C GLY A 6 -18.74 0.36 -11.42
N ASP A 7 -19.55 0.03 -12.43
CA ASP A 7 -19.54 0.71 -13.74
C ASP A 7 -20.59 1.85 -13.83
N THR A 8 -21.26 2.17 -12.72
CA THR A 8 -22.31 3.20 -12.65
C THR A 8 -21.90 4.33 -11.69
N ALA A 9 -22.81 5.27 -11.46
CA ALA A 9 -22.68 6.29 -10.44
C ALA A 9 -24.04 6.57 -9.78
N PHE A 10 -23.99 7.06 -8.54
CA PHE A 10 -25.15 7.54 -7.82
C PHE A 10 -25.10 9.07 -7.67
N PRO A 11 -26.21 9.78 -7.89
CA PRO A 11 -26.31 11.19 -7.62
C PRO A 11 -26.31 11.44 -6.10
N LEU A 12 -25.35 12.21 -5.61
CA LEU A 12 -25.33 12.65 -4.22
C LEU A 12 -26.09 13.96 -4.05
N GLN A 13 -27.11 13.91 -3.20
CA GLN A 13 -27.85 15.06 -2.69
C GLN A 13 -27.59 15.21 -1.19
N LEU A 14 -26.83 16.25 -0.83
CA LEU A 14 -26.57 16.64 0.56
C LEU A 14 -26.89 18.13 0.70
N PRO A 15 -27.61 18.58 1.75
CA PRO A 15 -27.85 19.99 1.96
C PRO A 15 -26.53 20.76 2.16
N GLU A 16 -26.34 21.87 1.44
CA GLU A 16 -25.09 22.64 1.47
C GLU A 16 -24.66 23.06 2.88
N ARG A 17 -25.62 23.34 3.77
CA ARG A 17 -25.36 23.70 5.17
C ARG A 17 -24.59 22.63 5.96
N HIS A 18 -24.72 21.36 5.58
CA HIS A 18 -24.04 20.25 6.25
C HIS A 18 -22.68 19.94 5.60
N LEU A 19 -22.44 20.37 4.36
CA LEU A 19 -21.23 20.03 3.61
C LEU A 19 -20.04 20.91 4.02
N ARG A 20 -19.06 20.32 4.69
CA ARG A 20 -17.78 20.97 5.03
C ARG A 20 -16.83 21.04 3.84
N GLY A 21 -16.85 20.05 2.96
CA GLY A 21 -15.99 20.03 1.78
C GLY A 21 -15.96 18.70 1.04
N VAL A 22 -15.23 18.72 -0.08
CA VAL A 22 -15.03 17.57 -0.96
C VAL A 22 -13.54 17.23 -0.94
N ILE A 23 -13.22 16.06 -0.40
CA ILE A 23 -11.85 15.59 -0.20
C ILE A 23 -11.38 14.88 -1.47
N GLN A 24 -10.42 15.49 -2.18
CA GLN A 24 -9.84 14.96 -3.41
C GLN A 24 -8.35 15.28 -3.48
N ALA A 25 -7.54 14.34 -3.96
CA ALA A 25 -6.14 14.62 -4.28
C ALA A 25 -6.07 15.50 -5.54
N ARG A 26 -5.18 16.49 -5.51
CA ARG A 26 -4.88 17.36 -6.65
C ARG A 26 -3.36 17.42 -6.84
N PRO A 27 -2.74 16.29 -7.25
CA PRO A 27 -1.30 16.26 -7.41
C PRO A 27 -0.86 17.21 -8.52
N THR A 28 0.30 17.83 -8.33
CA THR A 28 0.94 18.64 -9.38
C THR A 28 1.53 17.69 -10.41
N LEU A 29 1.12 17.87 -11.67
CA LEU A 29 1.58 17.02 -12.77
C LEU A 29 2.77 17.71 -13.45
N PRO A 30 3.91 17.02 -13.64
CA PRO A 30 5.06 17.58 -14.33
C PRO A 30 4.74 17.80 -15.82
N THR A 31 5.48 18.71 -16.43
CA THR A 31 5.41 18.97 -17.89
C THR A 31 6.36 18.08 -18.68
N GLU A 32 7.40 17.60 -18.01
CA GLU A 32 8.45 16.75 -18.51
C GLU A 32 7.94 15.34 -18.79
N SER A 33 8.60 14.64 -19.72
CA SER A 33 8.27 13.25 -19.98
C SER A 33 8.74 12.35 -18.82
N PRO A 34 8.12 11.18 -18.62
CA PRO A 34 8.59 10.20 -17.62
C PRO A 34 10.08 9.88 -17.74
N GLU A 35 10.59 9.79 -18.97
CA GLU A 35 12.01 9.58 -19.27
C GLU A 35 12.88 10.68 -18.71
N THR A 36 12.55 11.94 -19.00
CA THR A 36 13.31 13.11 -18.52
C THR A 36 13.35 13.15 -16.99
N ILE A 37 12.23 12.87 -16.32
CA ILE A 37 12.17 12.87 -14.85
C ILE A 37 13.09 11.77 -14.27
N ILE A 38 13.09 10.58 -14.88
CA ILE A 38 13.95 9.47 -14.45
C ILE A 38 15.41 9.79 -14.72
N ASP A 39 15.75 10.30 -15.90
CA ASP A 39 17.12 10.64 -16.28
C ASP A 39 17.69 11.71 -15.35
N GLN A 40 16.93 12.76 -15.04
CA GLN A 40 17.34 13.79 -14.07
C GLN A 40 17.63 13.20 -12.68
N ALA A 41 16.79 12.28 -12.18
CA ALA A 41 17.01 11.62 -10.89
C ALA A 41 18.28 10.73 -10.91
N LEU A 42 18.57 10.07 -12.02
CA LEU A 42 19.77 9.25 -12.18
C LEU A 42 21.05 10.11 -12.34
N ASP A 43 20.99 11.17 -13.14
CA ASP A 43 22.12 12.07 -13.41
C ASP A 43 22.55 12.83 -12.16
N ALA A 44 21.60 13.23 -11.30
CA ALA A 44 21.87 13.80 -9.99
C ALA A 44 22.67 12.85 -9.07
N ASN A 45 22.74 11.56 -9.40
CA ASN A 45 23.44 10.52 -8.67
C ASN A 45 24.65 9.96 -9.43
N ALA A 46 25.27 10.76 -10.31
CA ALA A 46 26.52 10.40 -10.99
C ALA A 46 27.62 9.82 -10.07
N PRO A 47 27.82 10.30 -8.81
CA PRO A 47 28.80 9.71 -7.90
C PRO A 47 28.57 8.22 -7.58
N PHE A 48 27.32 7.77 -7.50
CA PHE A 48 27.01 6.35 -7.30
C PHE A 48 27.50 5.55 -8.50
N PHE A 49 27.17 5.96 -9.72
CA PHE A 49 27.63 5.27 -10.93
C PHE A 49 29.15 5.28 -11.07
N ALA A 50 29.81 6.38 -10.71
CA ALA A 50 31.27 6.49 -10.73
C ALA A 50 31.98 5.59 -9.70
N SER A 51 31.28 5.18 -8.64
CA SER A 51 31.82 4.27 -7.61
C SER A 51 31.82 2.79 -8.04
N LEU A 52 31.09 2.45 -9.10
CA LEU A 52 30.98 1.09 -9.60
C LEU A 52 32.23 0.69 -10.40
N HIS A 53 32.52 -0.60 -10.43
CA HIS A 53 33.62 -1.17 -11.18
C HIS A 53 33.26 -2.50 -11.83
N SER A 54 33.96 -2.83 -12.91
CA SER A 54 33.74 -4.07 -13.66
C SER A 54 33.90 -5.31 -12.78
N GLY A 55 33.05 -6.31 -13.01
CA GLY A 55 33.05 -7.58 -12.28
C GLY A 55 32.11 -7.63 -11.07
N GLN A 56 31.58 -6.50 -10.60
CA GLN A 56 30.62 -6.49 -9.49
C GLN A 56 29.30 -7.15 -9.88
N ARG A 57 28.82 -8.07 -9.02
CA ARG A 57 27.48 -8.64 -9.16
C ARG A 57 26.43 -7.64 -8.65
N VAL A 58 25.59 -7.17 -9.57
CA VAL A 58 24.51 -6.23 -9.28
C VAL A 58 23.17 -6.96 -9.24
N VAL A 59 22.41 -6.75 -8.16
CA VAL A 59 21.02 -7.20 -8.05
C VAL A 59 20.09 -6.00 -7.97
N ILE A 60 19.14 -5.95 -8.89
CA ILE A 60 18.05 -4.94 -8.89
C ILE A 60 16.79 -5.62 -8.37
N VAL A 61 16.25 -5.13 -7.26
CA VAL A 61 14.97 -5.59 -6.73
C VAL A 61 13.86 -4.70 -7.29
N THR A 62 12.87 -5.27 -7.96
CA THR A 62 11.76 -4.52 -8.55
C THR A 62 10.39 -5.08 -8.18
N SER A 63 9.37 -4.24 -8.22
CA SER A 63 8.00 -4.63 -7.84
C SER A 63 7.39 -5.59 -8.86
N ASP A 64 6.42 -6.38 -8.39
CA ASP A 64 5.66 -7.29 -9.23
C ASP A 64 4.53 -6.58 -10.01
N ILE A 65 3.80 -7.32 -10.85
CA ILE A 65 2.73 -6.75 -11.70
C ILE A 65 1.57 -6.15 -10.90
N THR A 66 1.38 -6.54 -9.63
CA THR A 66 0.25 -6.07 -8.81
C THR A 66 0.42 -4.61 -8.39
N ARG A 67 1.60 -4.02 -8.66
CA ARG A 67 1.92 -2.62 -8.43
C ARG A 67 2.55 -2.05 -9.70
N TYR A 68 1.82 -1.18 -10.38
CA TYR A 68 2.42 -0.43 -11.48
C TYR A 68 3.42 0.58 -10.91
N THR A 69 4.64 0.58 -11.43
CA THR A 69 5.73 1.46 -10.98
C THR A 69 6.38 2.25 -12.11
N GLY A 70 6.00 2.04 -13.38
CA GLY A 70 6.72 2.57 -14.53
C GLY A 70 8.09 1.90 -14.73
N SER A 71 8.22 0.63 -14.34
CA SER A 71 9.46 -0.15 -14.41
C SER A 71 9.95 -0.35 -15.83
N GLU A 72 9.05 -0.47 -16.79
CA GLU A 72 9.34 -0.52 -18.21
C GLU A 72 10.03 0.77 -18.71
N VAL A 73 9.87 1.87 -17.98
CA VAL A 73 10.55 3.13 -18.27
C VAL A 73 11.85 3.21 -17.49
N TYR A 74 11.85 3.04 -16.15
CA TYR A 74 13.06 3.28 -15.36
C TYR A 74 14.11 2.18 -15.42
N LEU A 75 13.73 0.90 -15.57
CA LEU A 75 14.69 -0.20 -15.57
C LEU A 75 15.68 -0.09 -16.76
N PRO A 76 15.22 0.16 -18.01
CA PRO A 76 16.16 0.35 -19.13
C PRO A 76 17.17 1.49 -18.92
N ARG A 77 16.76 2.62 -18.31
CA ARG A 77 17.67 3.75 -18.05
C ARG A 77 18.66 3.44 -16.94
N LEU A 78 18.18 2.81 -15.86
CA LEU A 78 19.04 2.36 -14.76
C LEU A 78 20.09 1.37 -15.27
N VAL A 79 19.69 0.36 -16.05
CA VAL A 79 20.62 -0.61 -16.65
C VAL A 79 21.59 0.06 -17.62
N ALA A 80 21.15 1.02 -18.43
CA ALA A 80 22.04 1.78 -19.29
C ALA A 80 23.10 2.58 -18.47
N GLY A 81 22.71 3.17 -17.34
CA GLY A 81 23.64 3.82 -16.41
C GLY A 81 24.68 2.84 -15.84
N LEU A 82 24.24 1.65 -15.41
CA LEU A 82 25.12 0.58 -14.94
C LEU A 82 26.09 0.10 -16.03
N ASN A 83 25.60 -0.07 -17.27
CA ASN A 83 26.44 -0.47 -18.40
C ASN A 83 27.50 0.60 -18.72
N ARG A 84 27.14 1.89 -18.69
CA ARG A 84 28.11 3.00 -18.87
C ARG A 84 29.17 3.01 -17.78
N ALA A 85 28.82 2.59 -16.57
CA ALA A 85 29.75 2.39 -15.46
C ALA A 85 30.59 1.10 -15.53
N GLY A 86 30.47 0.32 -16.62
CA GLY A 86 31.26 -0.89 -16.86
C GLY A 86 30.66 -2.19 -16.32
N ILE A 87 29.42 -2.17 -15.81
CA ILE A 87 28.71 -3.39 -15.39
C ILE A 87 28.08 -4.06 -16.61
N ALA A 88 28.59 -5.24 -16.99
CA ALA A 88 28.03 -6.02 -18.09
C ALA A 88 26.64 -6.59 -17.73
N ASP A 89 25.77 -6.76 -18.73
CA ASP A 89 24.43 -7.35 -18.57
C ASP A 89 24.44 -8.69 -17.84
N ALA A 90 25.46 -9.53 -18.09
CA ALA A 90 25.62 -10.84 -17.45
C ALA A 90 25.87 -10.76 -15.93
N ALA A 91 26.33 -9.60 -15.43
CA ALA A 91 26.53 -9.34 -14.01
C ALA A 91 25.30 -8.74 -13.32
N ILE A 92 24.25 -8.40 -14.08
CA ILE A 92 23.00 -7.83 -13.57
C ILE A 92 21.94 -8.93 -13.46
N THR A 93 21.32 -9.05 -12.29
CA THR A 93 20.12 -9.87 -12.11
C THR A 93 18.98 -9.03 -11.54
N ILE A 94 17.83 -9.08 -12.18
CA ILE A 94 16.60 -8.47 -11.67
C ILE A 94 15.85 -9.52 -10.85
N ILE A 95 15.52 -9.20 -9.60
CA ILE A 95 14.67 -10.02 -8.72
C ILE A 95 13.32 -9.34 -8.59
N ILE A 96 12.25 -10.04 -9.00
CA ILE A 96 10.88 -9.57 -8.78
C ILE A 96 10.50 -9.82 -7.31
N ALA A 97 10.17 -8.75 -6.61
CA ALA A 97 9.81 -8.72 -5.20
C ALA A 97 8.35 -9.14 -5.01
N LEU A 98 8.11 -10.46 -4.92
CA LEU A 98 6.78 -11.03 -4.77
C LEU A 98 6.25 -10.99 -3.34
N GLY A 99 7.12 -10.90 -2.34
CA GLY A 99 6.75 -11.27 -0.97
C GLY A 99 6.08 -12.65 -0.97
N ILE A 100 4.79 -12.70 -0.63
CA ILE A 100 3.98 -13.93 -0.61
C ILE A 100 3.08 -14.13 -1.85
N HIS A 101 3.23 -13.30 -2.88
CA HIS A 101 2.42 -13.38 -4.09
C HIS A 101 2.86 -14.54 -5.00
N ARG A 102 1.98 -14.90 -5.95
CA ARG A 102 2.30 -15.88 -6.99
C ARG A 102 3.41 -15.39 -7.92
N LYS A 103 4.07 -16.35 -8.57
CA LYS A 103 5.02 -16.10 -9.67
C LYS A 103 4.36 -15.36 -10.83
N GLN A 104 5.17 -14.59 -11.53
CA GLN A 104 4.78 -13.83 -12.70
C GLN A 104 4.75 -14.75 -13.93
N THR A 105 3.81 -14.48 -14.83
CA THR A 105 3.81 -15.07 -16.16
C THR A 105 4.81 -14.34 -17.06
N GLU A 106 5.18 -14.96 -18.17
CA GLU A 106 6.08 -14.32 -19.16
C GLU A 106 5.54 -12.98 -19.67
N HIS A 107 4.23 -12.88 -19.89
CA HIS A 107 3.59 -11.63 -20.30
C HIS A 107 3.73 -10.53 -19.24
N GLU A 108 3.61 -10.89 -17.97
CA GLU A 108 3.80 -9.97 -16.85
C GLU A 108 5.27 -9.54 -16.73
N HIS A 109 6.23 -10.47 -16.92
CA HIS A 109 7.65 -10.11 -17.04
C HIS A 109 7.91 -9.14 -18.18
N ARG A 110 7.36 -9.37 -19.38
CA ARG A 110 7.50 -8.45 -20.52
C ARG A 110 6.99 -7.04 -20.20
N LYS A 111 5.86 -6.94 -19.49
CA LYS A 111 5.33 -5.65 -19.02
C LYS A 111 6.24 -4.97 -18.01
N ILE A 112 6.78 -5.73 -17.04
CA ILE A 112 7.63 -5.15 -15.98
C ILE A 112 8.98 -4.70 -16.55
N LEU A 113 9.62 -5.53 -17.38
CA LEU A 113 10.98 -5.29 -17.87
C LEU A 113 11.04 -4.40 -19.12
N GLY A 114 9.95 -4.33 -19.89
CA GLY A 114 9.96 -3.65 -21.19
C GLY A 114 11.04 -4.19 -22.11
N SER A 115 11.90 -3.31 -22.61
CA SER A 115 12.99 -3.65 -23.55
C SER A 115 14.11 -4.51 -22.96
N LEU A 116 14.15 -4.71 -21.64
CA LEU A 116 15.14 -5.58 -21.00
C LEU A 116 14.77 -7.05 -21.01
N PHE A 117 13.52 -7.40 -21.34
CA PHE A 117 13.09 -8.79 -21.37
C PHE A 117 13.90 -9.60 -22.39
N GLY A 118 14.51 -10.69 -21.95
CA GLY A 118 15.40 -11.53 -22.76
C GLY A 118 16.85 -11.02 -22.86
N ARG A 119 17.12 -9.78 -22.45
CA ARG A 119 18.47 -9.20 -22.38
C ARG A 119 19.09 -9.36 -20.99
N ILE A 120 18.32 -9.03 -19.94
CA ILE A 120 18.76 -9.12 -18.55
C ILE A 120 18.13 -10.34 -17.89
N ARG A 121 18.91 -11.04 -17.05
CA ARG A 121 18.40 -12.16 -16.26
C ARG A 121 17.36 -11.66 -15.26
N VAL A 122 16.15 -12.21 -15.31
CA VAL A 122 15.08 -12.00 -14.33
C VAL A 122 14.77 -13.27 -13.56
N LEU A 123 14.53 -13.16 -12.26
CA LEU A 123 14.04 -14.24 -11.42
C LEU A 123 12.92 -13.73 -10.52
N ASP A 124 11.93 -14.58 -10.30
CA ASP A 124 10.92 -14.35 -9.27
C ASP A 124 11.44 -14.80 -7.90
N HIS A 125 11.21 -13.98 -6.88
CA HIS A 125 11.42 -14.39 -5.50
C HIS A 125 10.51 -15.57 -5.13
N ASP A 126 10.97 -16.45 -4.26
CA ASP A 126 10.18 -17.55 -3.70
C ASP A 126 10.34 -17.54 -2.18
N CYS A 127 9.27 -17.18 -1.47
CA CYS A 127 9.30 -16.97 -0.02
C CYS A 127 9.28 -18.28 0.78
N ASP A 128 9.11 -19.42 0.10
CA ASP A 128 9.00 -20.75 0.68
C ASP A 128 10.12 -21.70 0.22
N ASP A 129 11.13 -21.21 -0.54
CA ASP A 129 12.27 -22.02 -1.00
C ASP A 129 13.46 -21.95 -0.01
N PRO A 130 13.61 -22.90 0.92
CA PRO A 130 14.67 -22.86 1.92
C PRO A 130 16.07 -22.94 1.31
N GLY A 131 16.23 -23.49 0.09
CA GLY A 131 17.51 -23.57 -0.60
C GLY A 131 17.98 -22.22 -1.16
N ARG A 132 17.05 -21.26 -1.33
CA ARG A 132 17.31 -19.93 -1.89
C ARG A 132 17.13 -18.80 -0.89
N LEU A 133 16.80 -19.13 0.35
CA LEU A 133 16.68 -18.19 1.45
C LEU A 133 17.93 -18.26 2.34
N VAL A 134 18.23 -17.15 3.01
CA VAL A 134 19.33 -17.05 3.98
C VAL A 134 18.92 -16.12 5.11
N HIS A 135 19.20 -16.55 6.34
CA HIS A 135 19.00 -15.74 7.54
C HIS A 135 20.12 -14.70 7.64
N ILE A 136 19.75 -13.43 7.77
CA ILE A 136 20.71 -12.30 7.83
C ILE A 136 20.72 -11.58 9.17
N GLY A 137 19.81 -11.93 10.09
CA GLY A 137 19.75 -11.35 11.43
C GLY A 137 18.36 -11.36 12.03
N VAL A 138 18.22 -10.69 13.18
CA VAL A 138 16.95 -10.53 13.91
C VAL A 138 16.79 -9.05 14.22
N THR A 139 15.61 -8.47 13.99
CA THR A 139 15.34 -7.08 14.36
C THR A 139 15.30 -6.92 15.88
N THR A 140 15.39 -5.68 16.36
CA THR A 140 15.32 -5.33 17.78
C THR A 140 14.03 -5.82 18.44
N ASN A 141 12.93 -5.88 17.66
CA ASN A 141 11.63 -6.39 18.10
C ASN A 141 11.46 -7.91 17.88
N GLY A 142 12.56 -8.65 17.67
CA GLY A 142 12.56 -10.11 17.62
C GLY A 142 12.08 -10.74 16.30
N ILE A 143 11.97 -9.97 15.22
CA ILE A 143 11.55 -10.50 13.91
C ILE A 143 12.76 -11.16 13.24
N PRO A 144 12.74 -12.48 12.96
CA PRO A 144 13.80 -13.11 12.19
C PRO A 144 13.77 -12.59 10.76
N VAL A 145 14.92 -12.14 10.25
CA VAL A 145 15.08 -11.63 8.90
C VAL A 145 15.76 -12.69 8.06
N GLU A 146 15.00 -13.26 7.13
CA GLU A 146 15.46 -14.26 6.17
C GLU A 146 15.01 -13.80 4.79
N ILE A 147 15.95 -13.69 3.85
CA ILE A 147 15.72 -13.08 2.53
C ILE A 147 16.29 -13.93 1.40
N ASN A 148 15.98 -13.54 0.16
CA ASN A 148 16.56 -14.12 -1.04
C ASN A 148 18.09 -14.06 -1.00
N ARG A 149 18.74 -15.23 -1.08
CA ARG A 149 20.19 -15.40 -1.02
C ARG A 149 20.94 -14.55 -2.05
N ARG A 150 20.40 -14.37 -3.26
CA ARG A 150 21.03 -13.51 -4.28
C ARG A 150 21.08 -12.05 -3.87
N VAL A 151 20.07 -11.58 -3.13
CA VAL A 151 20.05 -10.22 -2.62
C VAL A 151 21.05 -10.08 -1.48
N ALA A 152 21.11 -11.07 -0.57
CA ALA A 152 22.05 -11.05 0.55
C ALA A 152 23.53 -11.15 0.14
N GLU A 153 23.83 -11.89 -0.94
CA GLU A 153 25.21 -12.17 -1.40
C GLU A 153 25.67 -11.28 -2.57
N ALA A 154 24.84 -10.33 -2.99
CA ALA A 154 25.20 -9.37 -4.04
C ALA A 154 26.21 -8.35 -3.53
N GLU A 155 27.10 -7.90 -4.42
CA GLU A 155 28.06 -6.83 -4.11
C GLU A 155 27.40 -5.45 -4.18
N VAL A 156 26.40 -5.31 -5.05
CA VAL A 156 25.60 -4.10 -5.20
C VAL A 156 24.13 -4.47 -5.24
N VAL A 157 23.36 -4.01 -4.25
CA VAL A 157 21.90 -4.16 -4.22
C VAL A 157 21.27 -2.80 -4.54
N ILE A 158 20.41 -2.78 -5.54
CA ILE A 158 19.63 -1.61 -5.95
C ILE A 158 18.15 -1.89 -5.71
N LEU A 159 17.47 -1.02 -4.97
CA LEU A 159 16.04 -1.14 -4.73
C LEU A 159 15.27 -0.29 -5.73
N THR A 160 14.18 -0.82 -6.27
CA THR A 160 13.24 -0.07 -7.09
C THR A 160 11.80 -0.29 -6.64
N GLY A 161 10.90 0.61 -7.03
CA GLY A 161 9.49 0.52 -6.65
C GLY A 161 8.76 1.86 -6.78
N THR A 162 7.59 1.94 -6.18
CA THR A 162 6.79 3.17 -6.12
C THR A 162 6.46 3.52 -4.67
N ILE A 163 6.47 4.81 -4.37
CA ILE A 163 6.02 5.36 -3.10
C ILE A 163 4.52 5.65 -3.21
N GLY A 164 3.81 5.36 -2.13
CA GLY A 164 2.41 5.67 -1.95
C GLY A 164 1.96 5.28 -0.55
N PHE A 165 0.81 5.75 -0.11
CA PHE A 165 0.31 5.43 1.22
C PHE A 165 0.09 3.92 1.43
N HIS A 166 0.37 3.45 2.64
CA HIS A 166 0.14 2.07 3.05
C HIS A 166 -0.49 2.01 4.43
N TYR A 167 -1.62 1.30 4.54
CA TYR A 167 -2.55 1.45 5.66
C TYR A 167 -2.01 1.17 7.06
N PHE A 168 -0.98 0.34 7.21
CA PHE A 168 -0.30 0.12 8.49
C PHE A 168 1.21 0.42 8.51
N ALA A 169 1.83 0.63 7.34
CA ALA A 169 3.29 0.74 7.23
C ALA A 169 3.75 2.19 6.96
N GLY A 170 2.84 3.15 7.08
CA GLY A 170 2.99 4.51 6.60
C GLY A 170 2.90 4.59 5.08
N PHE A 171 3.93 4.07 4.41
CA PHE A 171 4.12 4.16 2.95
C PHE A 171 4.59 2.82 2.34
N GLY A 172 4.41 2.65 1.02
CA GLY A 172 5.10 1.69 0.15
C GLY A 172 6.53 2.15 -0.18
N GLY A 173 7.20 1.45 -1.09
CA GLY A 173 8.56 1.81 -1.54
C GLY A 173 9.67 1.55 -0.51
N GLY A 174 10.90 1.95 -0.84
CA GLY A 174 12.04 1.88 0.08
C GLY A 174 12.33 0.47 0.59
N ARG A 175 12.51 0.42 1.91
CA ARG A 175 12.62 -0.78 2.75
C ARG A 175 11.67 -1.93 2.43
N LYS A 176 10.48 -1.66 1.85
CA LYS A 176 9.51 -2.71 1.51
C LYS A 176 9.97 -3.66 0.40
N SER A 177 10.92 -3.23 -0.44
CA SER A 177 11.52 -4.11 -1.44
C SER A 177 12.31 -5.24 -0.80
N ILE A 178 12.83 -5.06 0.44
CA ILE A 178 13.47 -6.11 1.22
C ILE A 178 12.44 -6.91 2.02
N LEU A 179 11.72 -6.24 2.94
CA LEU A 179 10.72 -6.86 3.80
C LEU A 179 9.37 -6.17 3.59
N PRO A 180 8.38 -6.81 2.95
CA PRO A 180 8.30 -8.24 2.62
C PRO A 180 8.90 -8.65 1.27
N GLY A 181 9.31 -7.71 0.42
CA GLY A 181 9.47 -7.95 -1.03
C GLY A 181 10.30 -9.18 -1.43
N VAL A 182 11.43 -9.43 -0.77
CA VAL A 182 12.29 -10.59 -1.03
C VAL A 182 12.53 -11.43 0.23
N ALA A 183 11.62 -11.34 1.20
CA ALA A 183 11.73 -12.01 2.48
C ALA A 183 10.97 -13.34 2.52
N SER A 184 11.43 -14.27 3.35
CA SER A 184 10.75 -15.53 3.62
C SER A 184 9.31 -15.30 4.10
N ARG A 185 8.43 -16.30 3.91
CA ARG A 185 7.06 -16.24 4.42
C ARG A 185 7.03 -15.99 5.93
N ARG A 186 7.95 -16.63 6.68
CA ARG A 186 8.10 -16.45 8.13
C ARG A 186 8.40 -15.00 8.50
N SER A 187 9.37 -14.37 7.85
CA SER A 187 9.71 -12.96 8.08
C SER A 187 8.57 -12.02 7.68
N CYS A 188 7.92 -12.29 6.54
CA CYS A 188 6.76 -11.52 6.08
C CYS A 188 5.63 -11.55 7.12
N MET A 189 5.26 -12.74 7.60
CA MET A 189 4.20 -12.89 8.60
C MET A 189 4.57 -12.20 9.92
N ALA A 190 5.78 -12.41 10.44
CA ALA A 190 6.24 -11.79 11.67
C ALA A 190 6.22 -10.25 11.62
N SER A 191 6.64 -9.67 10.50
CA SER A 191 6.56 -8.20 10.30
C SER A 191 5.14 -7.66 10.16
N HIS A 192 4.21 -8.42 9.59
CA HIS A 192 2.80 -8.01 9.57
C HIS A 192 2.19 -8.02 10.97
N PHE A 193 2.61 -8.96 11.83
CA PHE A 193 2.18 -9.02 13.22
C PHE A 193 2.68 -7.88 14.10
N ALA A 194 3.74 -7.18 13.69
CA ALA A 194 4.20 -5.97 14.39
C ALA A 194 3.17 -4.83 14.39
N VAL A 195 2.08 -4.95 13.61
CA VAL A 195 0.92 -4.05 13.69
C VAL A 195 0.16 -4.17 15.01
N LEU A 196 0.29 -5.29 15.72
CA LEU A 196 -0.35 -5.52 17.02
C LEU A 196 0.65 -5.19 18.15
N ASN A 197 0.14 -4.68 19.26
CA ASN A 197 0.94 -4.44 20.46
C ASN A 197 1.45 -5.76 21.05
N HIS A 198 2.48 -5.70 21.90
CA HIS A 198 2.95 -6.90 22.61
C HIS A 198 1.92 -7.32 23.67
N GLY A 199 1.66 -8.64 23.75
CA GLY A 199 0.66 -9.22 24.64
C GLY A 199 -0.66 -9.53 23.93
N GLU A 200 -1.30 -10.63 24.32
CA GLU A 200 -2.59 -11.04 23.79
C GLU A 200 -3.70 -10.08 24.26
N GLY A 201 -4.53 -9.61 23.33
CA GLY A 201 -5.60 -8.66 23.61
C GLY A 201 -5.13 -7.20 23.75
N ALA A 202 -3.85 -6.92 23.47
CA ALA A 202 -3.29 -5.57 23.54
C ALA A 202 -3.67 -4.69 22.33
N GLY A 203 -4.37 -5.26 21.34
CA GLY A 203 -4.93 -4.53 20.22
C GLY A 203 -3.90 -4.11 19.16
N ARG A 204 -4.38 -3.33 18.19
CA ARG A 204 -3.56 -2.73 17.14
C ARG A 204 -2.73 -1.59 17.72
N ASN A 205 -1.48 -1.49 17.31
CA ASN A 205 -0.65 -0.32 17.62
C ASN A 205 -1.18 0.90 16.85
N PRO A 206 -1.56 2.00 17.53
CA PRO A 206 -2.14 3.17 16.87
C PRO A 206 -1.16 3.89 15.94
N LEU A 207 0.15 3.76 16.15
CA LEU A 207 1.20 4.33 15.30
C LEU A 207 1.40 3.53 14.01
N ALA A 208 0.94 2.27 13.95
CA ALA A 208 0.93 1.46 12.74
C ALA A 208 -0.26 1.84 11.83
N THR A 209 -0.20 3.06 11.29
CA THR A 209 -1.26 3.69 10.51
C THR A 209 -0.74 4.25 9.17
N THR A 210 -1.67 4.71 8.34
CA THR A 210 -1.38 5.31 7.03
C THR A 210 -0.61 6.62 7.22
N GLY A 211 0.41 6.86 6.39
CA GLY A 211 1.16 8.12 6.40
C GLY A 211 2.10 8.31 7.60
N ASN A 212 2.00 7.48 8.64
CA ASN A 212 2.88 7.59 9.81
C ASN A 212 4.10 6.66 9.73
N LEU A 213 5.28 7.25 9.75
CA LEU A 213 6.56 6.54 9.89
C LEU A 213 7.11 6.63 11.32
N GLU A 214 6.86 7.73 12.03
CA GLU A 214 7.40 7.96 13.36
C GLU A 214 6.80 7.00 14.39
N GLY A 215 7.66 6.28 15.12
CA GLY A 215 7.25 5.28 16.10
C GLY A 215 6.46 4.10 15.53
N ASN A 216 6.32 3.98 14.21
CA ASN A 216 5.57 2.88 13.58
C ASN A 216 6.39 1.57 13.67
N PRO A 217 5.94 0.56 14.45
CA PRO A 217 6.72 -0.66 14.70
C PRO A 217 6.94 -1.50 13.44
N VAL A 218 5.98 -1.48 12.50
CA VAL A 218 6.10 -2.19 11.22
C VAL A 218 7.17 -1.52 10.36
N HIS A 219 7.16 -0.19 10.31
CA HIS A 219 8.16 0.57 9.57
C HIS A 219 9.57 0.35 10.13
N GLN A 220 9.73 0.41 11.45
CA GLN A 220 11.01 0.19 12.14
C GLN A 220 11.59 -1.18 11.80
N ALA A 221 10.79 -2.25 11.91
CA ALA A 221 11.23 -3.59 11.55
C ALA A 221 11.68 -3.69 10.08
N MET A 222 10.97 -3.03 9.16
CA MET A 222 11.37 -2.99 7.74
C MET A 222 12.66 -2.20 7.52
N MET A 223 12.85 -1.09 8.23
CA MET A 223 14.09 -0.30 8.16
C MET A 223 15.29 -1.10 8.66
N GLU A 224 15.16 -1.77 9.80
CA GLU A 224 16.21 -2.62 10.35
C GLU A 224 16.57 -3.77 9.40
N ALA A 225 15.56 -4.48 8.87
CA ALA A 225 15.78 -5.55 7.90
C ALA A 225 16.46 -5.05 6.62
N CYS A 226 16.08 -3.86 6.13
CA CYS A 226 16.71 -3.23 4.97
C CYS A 226 18.16 -2.82 5.27
N ALA A 227 18.43 -2.27 6.45
CA ALA A 227 19.77 -1.88 6.87
C ALA A 227 20.73 -3.07 7.00
N MET A 228 20.24 -4.28 7.31
CA MET A 228 21.05 -5.51 7.30
C MET A 228 21.57 -5.87 5.89
N VAL A 229 20.83 -5.51 4.84
CA VAL A 229 21.21 -5.74 3.43
C VAL A 229 22.18 -4.67 2.93
N LYS A 230 22.13 -3.46 3.50
CA LYS A 230 22.91 -2.28 3.08
C LYS A 230 22.78 -1.98 1.57
N PRO A 231 21.56 -1.69 1.06
CA PRO A 231 21.39 -1.33 -0.34
C PRO A 231 22.27 -0.15 -0.72
N ALA A 232 22.93 -0.27 -1.86
CA ALA A 232 23.85 0.77 -2.36
C ALA A 232 23.09 1.94 -3.01
N PHE A 233 21.87 1.69 -3.49
CA PHE A 233 21.09 2.66 -4.22
C PHE A 233 19.59 2.34 -4.17
N ILE A 234 18.76 3.37 -4.30
CA ILE A 234 17.34 3.23 -4.59
C ILE A 234 16.94 4.07 -5.82
N LEU A 235 15.90 3.64 -6.52
CA LEU A 235 15.10 4.48 -7.42
C LEU A 235 13.61 4.21 -7.20
N ASN A 236 12.88 5.20 -6.70
CA ASN A 236 11.45 5.08 -6.44
C ASN A 236 10.66 6.14 -7.19
N THR A 237 9.55 5.72 -7.80
CA THR A 237 8.63 6.63 -8.49
C THR A 237 7.51 7.09 -7.56
N VAL A 238 6.94 8.25 -7.88
CA VAL A 238 5.62 8.70 -7.41
C VAL A 238 4.73 8.82 -8.62
N LEU A 239 3.53 8.24 -8.55
CA LEU A 239 2.60 8.16 -9.67
C LEU A 239 1.26 8.82 -9.32
N ALA A 240 0.65 9.46 -10.31
CA ALA A 240 -0.72 9.92 -10.24
C ALA A 240 -1.70 8.73 -10.26
N PRO A 241 -2.98 8.92 -9.85
CA PRO A 241 -3.98 7.85 -9.89
C PRO A 241 -4.22 7.26 -11.28
N ASP A 242 -3.95 8.04 -12.33
CA ASP A 242 -4.00 7.62 -13.75
C ASP A 242 -2.69 7.01 -14.26
N LYS A 243 -1.76 6.68 -13.34
CA LYS A 243 -0.46 6.05 -13.58
C LYS A 243 0.59 6.94 -14.26
N ARG A 244 0.34 8.24 -14.45
CA ARG A 244 1.40 9.16 -14.93
C ARG A 244 2.49 9.34 -13.87
N LEU A 245 3.74 9.37 -14.33
CA LEU A 245 4.89 9.58 -13.45
C LEU A 245 4.95 11.05 -13.04
N ILE A 246 4.90 11.30 -11.72
CA ILE A 246 4.96 12.64 -11.14
C ILE A 246 6.39 13.00 -10.77
N ALA A 247 7.11 12.07 -10.13
CA ALA A 247 8.46 12.28 -9.65
C ALA A 247 9.23 10.96 -9.55
N ALA A 248 10.56 11.05 -9.56
CA ALA A 248 11.47 9.95 -9.28
C ALA A 248 12.48 10.38 -8.21
N PHE A 249 12.71 9.53 -7.22
CA PHE A 249 13.65 9.76 -6.12
C PHE A 249 14.70 8.68 -6.15
N ALA A 250 15.96 9.06 -6.33
CA ALA A 250 17.08 8.13 -6.41
C ALA A 250 18.26 8.61 -5.55
N GLY A 251 19.08 7.67 -5.06
CA GLY A 251 20.21 7.98 -4.17
C GLY A 251 20.32 7.02 -3.00
N ASP A 252 20.71 7.55 -1.84
CA ASP A 252 20.68 6.82 -0.57
C ASP A 252 19.27 6.30 -0.29
N TRP A 253 19.19 5.04 0.15
CA TRP A 253 17.91 4.35 0.26
C TRP A 253 17.01 4.89 1.38
N GLN A 254 17.57 5.56 2.40
CA GLN A 254 16.80 6.19 3.47
C GLN A 254 16.38 7.60 3.08
N GLU A 255 17.33 8.41 2.62
CA GLU A 255 17.09 9.81 2.28
C GLU A 255 16.11 9.95 1.11
N ALA A 256 16.32 9.19 0.03
CA ALA A 256 15.43 9.24 -1.14
C ALA A 256 14.04 8.67 -0.82
N PHE A 257 13.96 7.63 0.02
CA PHE A 257 12.67 7.12 0.50
C PHE A 257 11.93 8.15 1.37
N ALA A 258 12.63 8.81 2.28
CA ALA A 258 12.05 9.85 3.13
C ALA A 258 11.59 11.07 2.33
N ALA A 259 12.41 11.52 1.37
CA ALA A 259 12.07 12.62 0.47
C ALA A 259 10.82 12.30 -0.36
N GLY A 260 10.79 11.13 -1.00
CA GLY A 260 9.62 10.73 -1.78
C GLY A 260 8.37 10.50 -0.94
N SER A 261 8.50 10.03 0.30
CA SER A 261 7.36 9.89 1.22
C SER A 261 6.78 11.25 1.63
N ARG A 262 7.63 12.25 1.90
CA ARG A 262 7.19 13.63 2.17
C ARG A 262 6.48 14.22 0.96
N THR A 263 7.09 14.16 -0.22
CA THR A 263 6.46 14.69 -1.46
C THR A 263 5.14 13.99 -1.78
N TYR A 264 5.05 12.66 -1.58
CA TYR A 264 3.79 11.96 -1.74
C TYR A 264 2.74 12.45 -0.72
N ALA A 265 3.11 12.60 0.55
CA ALA A 265 2.20 13.10 1.57
C ALA A 265 1.69 14.51 1.26
N GLU A 266 2.55 15.42 0.80
CA GLU A 266 2.19 16.79 0.41
C GLU A 266 1.14 16.83 -0.72
N GLN A 267 1.23 15.91 -1.70
CA GLN A 267 0.36 15.91 -2.87
C GLN A 267 -0.94 15.11 -2.69
N PHE A 268 -0.93 14.11 -1.81
CA PHE A 268 -2.01 13.14 -1.65
C PHE A 268 -2.68 13.19 -0.27
N SER A 269 -2.29 14.12 0.60
CA SER A 269 -3.04 14.41 1.83
C SER A 269 -4.02 15.55 1.63
N TYR A 270 -5.12 15.52 2.37
CA TYR A 270 -6.06 16.62 2.46
C TYR A 270 -6.12 17.11 3.91
N PRO A 271 -5.70 18.36 4.20
CA PRO A 271 -5.75 18.90 5.54
C PRO A 271 -7.19 19.12 6.00
N LEU A 272 -7.53 18.58 7.15
CA LEU A 272 -8.82 18.79 7.81
C LEU A 272 -8.66 19.82 8.92
N ALA A 273 -9.54 20.83 8.93
CA ALA A 273 -9.67 21.73 10.07
C ALA A 273 -10.26 21.01 11.30
N GLU A 274 -11.24 20.14 11.05
CA GLU A 274 -11.86 19.28 12.05
C GLU A 274 -12.42 18.02 11.38
N GLN A 275 -12.60 16.96 12.17
CA GLN A 275 -13.33 15.77 11.75
C GLN A 275 -14.85 16.03 11.72
N SER A 276 -15.58 15.22 10.96
CA SER A 276 -17.02 15.39 10.70
C SER A 276 -17.87 14.25 11.28
N ASP A 277 -19.17 14.49 11.41
CA ASP A 277 -20.13 13.50 11.91
C ASP A 277 -20.49 12.47 10.83
N LEU A 278 -20.50 12.87 9.56
CA LEU A 278 -20.77 12.03 8.38
C LEU A 278 -19.63 12.10 7.36
N VAL A 279 -19.19 10.96 6.86
CA VAL A 279 -18.32 10.91 5.67
C VAL A 279 -18.92 9.98 4.63
N VAL A 280 -19.19 10.53 3.44
CA VAL A 280 -19.64 9.75 2.28
C VAL A 280 -18.44 9.44 1.40
N VAL A 281 -18.12 8.16 1.24
CA VAL A 281 -16.92 7.68 0.57
C VAL A 281 -17.30 6.80 -0.61
N SER A 282 -16.89 7.18 -1.82
CA SER A 282 -16.82 6.25 -2.95
C SER A 282 -15.41 5.70 -3.09
N CYS A 283 -15.31 4.41 -3.37
CA CYS A 283 -14.04 3.78 -3.73
C CYS A 283 -13.51 4.23 -5.12
N GLY A 284 -14.32 4.95 -5.90
CA GLY A 284 -14.01 5.42 -7.25
C GLY A 284 -14.49 4.51 -8.37
N GLY A 285 -15.39 3.55 -8.07
CA GLY A 285 -15.94 2.59 -9.04
C GLY A 285 -14.95 1.52 -9.49
N PHE A 286 -15.32 0.75 -10.51
CA PHE A 286 -14.53 -0.36 -11.02
C PHE A 286 -13.23 0.16 -11.68
N PRO A 287 -12.07 -0.50 -11.46
CA PRO A 287 -11.86 -1.71 -10.67
C PRO A 287 -11.50 -1.47 -9.20
N LYS A 288 -11.58 -0.23 -8.69
CA LYS A 288 -11.16 0.13 -7.33
C LYS A 288 -12.07 -0.44 -6.24
N ASP A 289 -13.33 -0.75 -6.59
CA ASP A 289 -14.34 -1.31 -5.69
C ASP A 289 -14.74 -2.75 -6.01
N ILE A 290 -13.88 -3.47 -6.74
CA ILE A 290 -14.15 -4.82 -7.22
C ILE A 290 -14.48 -5.82 -6.10
N ASN A 291 -13.87 -5.67 -4.92
CA ASN A 291 -14.12 -6.50 -3.74
C ASN A 291 -13.85 -5.74 -2.43
N LEU A 292 -14.32 -6.30 -1.30
CA LEU A 292 -14.26 -5.64 0.00
C LEU A 292 -12.82 -5.41 0.51
N ILE A 293 -11.87 -6.31 0.20
CA ILE A 293 -10.45 -6.11 0.54
C ILE A 293 -9.89 -4.86 -0.17
N GLN A 294 -10.27 -4.58 -1.41
CA GLN A 294 -9.87 -3.33 -2.07
C GLN A 294 -10.59 -2.12 -1.47
N ALA A 295 -11.90 -2.23 -1.23
CA ALA A 295 -12.72 -1.16 -0.66
C ALA A 295 -12.27 -0.74 0.75
N HIS A 296 -11.68 -1.66 1.52
CA HIS A 296 -11.10 -1.37 2.83
C HIS A 296 -10.08 -0.24 2.82
N LYS A 297 -9.36 -0.01 1.71
CA LYS A 297 -8.43 1.12 1.59
C LYS A 297 -9.15 2.46 1.71
N SER A 298 -10.29 2.59 1.01
CA SER A 298 -11.13 3.79 1.08
C SER A 298 -11.79 3.93 2.44
N MET A 299 -12.19 2.82 3.06
CA MET A 299 -12.66 2.81 4.44
C MET A 299 -11.58 3.31 5.42
N GLU A 300 -10.33 2.83 5.30
CA GLU A 300 -9.23 3.25 6.17
C GLU A 300 -8.97 4.76 6.08
N TYR A 301 -8.95 5.32 4.87
CA TYR A 301 -8.68 6.75 4.69
C TYR A 301 -9.89 7.59 5.10
N GLY A 302 -11.10 7.17 4.73
CA GLY A 302 -12.33 7.87 5.09
C GLY A 302 -12.54 7.99 6.61
N CYS A 303 -12.13 6.98 7.38
CA CYS A 303 -12.23 7.03 8.84
C CYS A 303 -11.40 8.15 9.48
N GLN A 304 -10.36 8.66 8.81
CA GLN A 304 -9.57 9.78 9.34
C GLN A 304 -10.37 11.09 9.37
N ALA A 305 -11.41 11.19 8.53
CA ALA A 305 -12.31 12.35 8.48
C ALA A 305 -13.53 12.24 9.42
N LEU A 306 -13.66 11.15 10.19
CA LEU A 306 -14.77 10.92 11.10
C LEU A 306 -14.41 11.24 12.55
N LYS A 307 -15.32 11.93 13.25
CA LYS A 307 -15.32 11.97 14.71
C LYS A 307 -15.54 10.56 15.26
N GLU A 308 -15.10 10.33 16.50
CA GLU A 308 -15.35 9.08 17.21
C GLU A 308 -16.86 8.74 17.21
N GLY A 309 -17.23 7.51 16.83
CA GLY A 309 -18.63 7.10 16.71
C GLY A 309 -19.41 7.66 15.51
N GLY A 310 -18.77 8.45 14.64
CA GLY A 310 -19.40 9.04 13.45
C GLY A 310 -19.88 8.00 12.41
N VAL A 311 -20.63 8.48 11.43
CA VAL A 311 -21.29 7.66 10.39
C VAL A 311 -20.50 7.69 9.09
N MET A 312 -20.14 6.51 8.57
CA MET A 312 -19.58 6.35 7.23
C MET A 312 -20.64 5.80 6.29
N ILE A 313 -20.84 6.43 5.13
CA ILE A 313 -21.48 5.77 3.99
C ILE A 313 -20.37 5.36 3.03
N LEU A 314 -20.14 4.06 2.86
CA LEU A 314 -19.14 3.51 1.95
C LEU A 314 -19.81 2.90 0.72
N LEU A 315 -19.50 3.44 -0.46
CA LEU A 315 -19.96 2.92 -1.74
C LEU A 315 -18.89 2.01 -2.34
N ALA A 316 -19.17 0.72 -2.37
CA ALA A 316 -18.31 -0.28 -2.98
C ALA A 316 -19.12 -1.46 -3.51
N GLN A 317 -19.16 -1.64 -4.83
CA GLN A 317 -19.99 -2.70 -5.41
C GLN A 317 -19.63 -4.09 -4.91
N CYS A 318 -18.33 -4.38 -4.78
CA CYS A 318 -17.84 -5.68 -4.35
C CYS A 318 -18.33 -6.85 -5.23
N ARG A 319 -18.37 -6.66 -6.56
CA ARG A 319 -18.84 -7.68 -7.52
C ARG A 319 -18.09 -9.01 -7.47
N ASP A 320 -16.86 -8.99 -6.97
CA ASP A 320 -15.99 -10.16 -6.74
C ASP A 320 -15.99 -10.57 -5.25
N GLY A 321 -17.07 -10.24 -4.54
CA GLY A 321 -17.28 -10.54 -3.14
C GLY A 321 -16.20 -9.93 -2.24
N TYR A 322 -15.54 -10.79 -1.47
CA TYR A 322 -14.54 -10.39 -0.48
C TYR A 322 -13.15 -10.19 -1.06
N GLY A 323 -12.84 -10.82 -2.20
CA GLY A 323 -11.51 -10.85 -2.82
C GLY A 323 -10.59 -11.94 -2.28
N ASN A 324 -10.97 -12.62 -1.19
CA ASN A 324 -10.30 -13.83 -0.72
C ASN A 324 -11.30 -14.71 0.04
N ALA A 325 -11.27 -16.03 -0.21
CA ALA A 325 -12.21 -16.99 0.37
C ALA A 325 -12.14 -17.09 1.90
N THR A 326 -10.99 -16.79 2.53
CA THR A 326 -10.84 -16.88 3.99
C THR A 326 -11.22 -15.58 4.70
N PHE A 327 -11.32 -14.45 3.99
CA PHE A 327 -11.55 -13.13 4.59
C PHE A 327 -12.83 -13.08 5.42
N PHE A 328 -13.95 -13.55 4.87
CA PHE A 328 -15.24 -13.51 5.55
C PHE A 328 -15.31 -14.45 6.77
N ASN A 329 -14.58 -15.57 6.73
CA ASN A 329 -14.58 -16.57 7.80
C ASN A 329 -14.04 -16.02 9.13
N TRP A 330 -13.29 -14.92 9.10
CA TRP A 330 -12.78 -14.26 10.29
C TRP A 330 -13.87 -13.59 11.12
N PHE A 331 -14.97 -13.14 10.52
CA PHE A 331 -16.08 -12.47 11.22
C PHE A 331 -16.96 -13.44 12.03
N ARG A 332 -16.57 -14.72 12.11
CA ARG A 332 -17.04 -15.63 13.18
C ARG A 332 -16.62 -15.14 14.57
N PHE A 333 -15.50 -14.42 14.67
CA PHE A 333 -15.05 -13.78 15.90
C PHE A 333 -15.59 -12.34 15.95
N ARG A 334 -16.56 -12.10 16.84
CA ARG A 334 -17.24 -10.79 16.97
C ARG A 334 -16.55 -9.85 17.96
N GLU A 335 -15.84 -10.41 18.93
CA GLU A 335 -15.05 -9.65 19.89
C GLU A 335 -13.62 -9.49 19.39
N LEU A 336 -13.10 -8.27 19.39
CA LEU A 336 -11.74 -7.98 18.90
C LEU A 336 -10.66 -8.75 19.67
N SER A 337 -10.82 -8.91 20.99
CA SER A 337 -9.87 -9.68 21.80
C SER A 337 -9.78 -11.15 21.36
N ALA A 338 -10.92 -11.81 21.17
CA ALA A 338 -10.99 -13.19 20.70
C ALA A 338 -10.50 -13.33 19.25
N PHE A 339 -10.82 -12.35 18.40
CA PHE A 339 -10.31 -12.29 17.03
C PHE A 339 -8.78 -12.20 17.03
N GLU A 340 -8.23 -11.23 17.77
CA GLU A 340 -6.79 -10.99 17.86
C GLU A 340 -6.04 -12.23 18.36
N ALA A 341 -6.54 -12.85 19.44
CA ALA A 341 -5.98 -14.09 19.98
C ALA A 341 -5.89 -15.18 18.91
N HIS A 342 -6.98 -15.40 18.17
CA HIS A 342 -6.99 -16.40 17.10
C HIS A 342 -6.03 -16.01 15.96
N LEU A 343 -6.01 -14.74 15.56
CA LEU A 343 -5.16 -14.23 14.50
C LEU A 343 -3.67 -14.43 14.82
N ARG A 344 -3.26 -14.23 16.08
CA ARG A 344 -1.87 -14.46 16.54
C ARG A 344 -1.42 -15.91 16.39
N HIS A 345 -2.32 -16.87 16.62
CA HIS A 345 -1.99 -18.29 16.57
C HIS A 345 -2.19 -18.94 15.19
N HIS A 346 -3.08 -18.38 14.36
CA HIS A 346 -3.50 -18.98 13.09
C HIS A 346 -3.55 -17.92 11.99
N TYR A 347 -2.40 -17.33 11.66
CA TYR A 347 -2.36 -16.31 10.61
C TYR A 347 -2.87 -16.87 9.28
N GLU A 348 -3.79 -16.13 8.66
CA GLU A 348 -4.15 -16.32 7.25
C GLU A 348 -4.03 -14.99 6.52
N ILE A 349 -3.76 -15.07 5.21
CA ILE A 349 -3.70 -13.89 4.35
C ILE A 349 -4.99 -13.09 4.50
N ASN A 350 -4.86 -11.78 4.68
CA ASN A 350 -5.95 -10.83 4.95
C ASN A 350 -6.68 -10.96 6.31
N GLY A 351 -6.27 -11.85 7.21
CA GLY A 351 -6.84 -11.91 8.57
C GLY A 351 -6.66 -10.59 9.35
N GLN A 352 -5.51 -9.93 9.15
CA GLN A 352 -5.25 -8.58 9.68
C GLN A 352 -6.16 -7.51 9.06
N THR A 353 -6.45 -7.62 7.77
CA THR A 353 -7.37 -6.71 7.08
C THR A 353 -8.79 -6.89 7.58
N ALA A 354 -9.22 -8.13 7.82
CA ALA A 354 -10.51 -8.45 8.43
C ALA A 354 -10.59 -7.91 9.88
N TYR A 355 -9.54 -8.10 10.69
CA TYR A 355 -9.44 -7.51 12.03
C TYR A 355 -9.59 -5.98 11.99
N ALA A 356 -8.84 -5.33 11.08
CA ALA A 356 -8.91 -3.89 10.90
C ALA A 356 -10.29 -3.41 10.41
N THR A 357 -11.01 -4.23 9.63
CA THR A 357 -12.38 -3.95 9.18
C THR A 357 -13.33 -3.97 10.36
N LEU A 358 -13.34 -5.06 11.13
CA LEU A 358 -14.18 -5.20 12.32
C LEU A 358 -13.91 -4.09 13.34
N HIS A 359 -12.63 -3.78 13.61
CA HIS A 359 -12.25 -2.71 14.51
C HIS A 359 -12.86 -1.36 14.10
N LYS A 360 -12.87 -1.03 12.81
CA LYS A 360 -13.50 0.20 12.32
C LYS A 360 -15.03 0.14 12.39
N ALA A 361 -15.63 -1.00 12.04
CA ALA A 361 -17.08 -1.19 12.13
C ALA A 361 -17.62 -1.13 13.58
N GLN A 362 -16.78 -1.42 14.58
CA GLN A 362 -17.12 -1.23 15.99
C GLN A 362 -16.90 0.19 16.49
N ARG A 363 -15.93 0.89 15.91
CA ARG A 363 -15.56 2.25 16.27
C ARG A 363 -16.47 3.31 15.63
N PHE A 364 -17.02 3.00 14.46
CA PHE A 364 -17.84 3.91 13.64
C PHE A 364 -19.12 3.21 13.16
N GLN A 365 -20.17 3.98 12.87
CA GLN A 365 -21.38 3.46 12.24
C GLN A 365 -21.17 3.37 10.73
N VAL A 366 -20.85 2.18 10.21
CA VAL A 366 -20.55 2.00 8.79
C VAL A 366 -21.76 1.45 8.04
N ILE A 367 -22.28 2.24 7.11
CA ILE A 367 -23.31 1.86 6.15
C ILE A 367 -22.61 1.50 4.84
N LEU A 368 -22.75 0.25 4.41
CA LEU A 368 -22.13 -0.27 3.19
C LEU A 368 -23.18 -0.40 2.08
N VAL A 369 -22.99 0.37 1.02
CA VAL A 369 -23.69 0.20 -0.26
C VAL A 369 -22.88 -0.77 -1.11
N SER A 370 -23.39 -1.99 -1.32
CA SER A 370 -22.71 -3.07 -2.04
C SER A 370 -23.67 -4.14 -2.58
N ASP A 371 -23.19 -5.00 -3.47
CA ASP A 371 -23.91 -6.19 -3.96
C ASP A 371 -23.73 -7.41 -3.03
N LEU A 372 -23.07 -7.25 -1.87
CA LEU A 372 -22.90 -8.33 -0.89
C LEU A 372 -24.23 -8.69 -0.21
N PRO A 373 -24.42 -9.96 0.21
CA PRO A 373 -25.62 -10.35 0.93
C PRO A 373 -25.81 -9.55 2.24
N PRO A 374 -26.99 -8.97 2.50
CA PRO A 374 -27.22 -8.11 3.67
C PRO A 374 -26.90 -8.77 5.02
N GLU A 375 -27.14 -10.07 5.16
CA GLU A 375 -26.79 -10.85 6.36
C GLU A 375 -25.28 -10.96 6.58
N GLU A 376 -24.50 -10.99 5.50
CA GLU A 376 -23.04 -11.05 5.57
C GLU A 376 -22.47 -9.67 5.93
N VAL A 377 -23.03 -8.59 5.38
CA VAL A 377 -22.70 -7.21 5.78
C VAL A 377 -22.95 -6.98 7.28
N ARG A 378 -24.10 -7.42 7.79
CA ARG A 378 -24.39 -7.40 9.24
C ARG A 378 -23.44 -8.30 10.03
N THR A 379 -22.98 -9.39 9.43
CA THR A 379 -21.97 -10.27 10.05
C THR A 379 -20.63 -9.55 10.25
N MET A 380 -20.29 -8.63 9.37
CA MET A 380 -19.13 -7.76 9.51
C MET A 380 -19.38 -6.54 10.43
N GLN A 381 -20.53 -6.50 11.11
CA GLN A 381 -21.00 -5.40 11.98
C GLN A 381 -21.18 -4.06 11.24
N MET A 382 -21.55 -4.13 9.96
CA MET A 382 -21.92 -2.96 9.16
C MET A 382 -23.42 -3.00 8.84
N THR A 383 -23.97 -1.85 8.44
CA THR A 383 -25.37 -1.72 8.02
C THR A 383 -25.45 -1.82 6.49
N PRO A 384 -26.15 -2.80 5.91
CA PRO A 384 -26.33 -2.89 4.46
C PRO A 384 -27.32 -1.86 3.94
N ALA A 385 -27.04 -1.29 2.77
CA ALA A 385 -27.98 -0.47 1.98
C ALA A 385 -27.87 -0.84 0.50
N LYS A 386 -28.96 -0.75 -0.27
CA LYS A 386 -29.00 -1.09 -1.70
C LYS A 386 -28.59 0.05 -2.62
N GLY A 387 -28.57 1.27 -2.10
CA GLY A 387 -28.24 2.47 -2.86
C GLY A 387 -27.96 3.66 -1.95
N LEU A 388 -27.50 4.75 -2.56
CA LEU A 388 -27.09 5.94 -1.83
C LEU A 388 -28.25 6.62 -1.09
N ASP A 389 -29.44 6.69 -1.68
CA ASP A 389 -30.61 7.32 -1.04
C ASP A 389 -31.04 6.56 0.22
N GLU A 390 -31.07 5.23 0.17
CA GLU A 390 -31.34 4.39 1.35
C GLU A 390 -30.25 4.57 2.42
N ALA A 391 -28.99 4.64 2.01
CA ALA A 391 -27.88 4.85 2.94
C ALA A 391 -27.94 6.22 3.62
N LEU A 392 -28.32 7.28 2.90
CA LEU A 392 -28.52 8.62 3.46
C LEU A 392 -29.68 8.63 4.46
N ALA A 393 -30.82 8.01 4.12
CA ALA A 393 -31.97 7.91 5.02
C ALA A 393 -31.65 7.12 6.31
N LEU A 394 -30.79 6.09 6.22
CA LEU A 394 -30.28 5.37 7.40
C LEU A 394 -29.31 6.23 8.21
N ALA A 395 -28.41 6.96 7.56
CA ALA A 395 -27.46 7.84 8.23
C ALA A 395 -28.16 8.97 9.00
N GLU A 396 -29.19 9.58 8.43
CA GLU A 396 -29.97 10.64 9.08
C GLU A 396 -30.59 10.21 10.42
N GLN A 397 -30.92 8.92 10.57
CA GLN A 397 -31.43 8.38 11.84
C GLN A 397 -30.35 8.23 12.91
N MET A 398 -29.08 8.19 12.50
CA MET A 398 -27.91 8.01 13.38
C MET A 398 -27.21 9.34 13.71
N LEU A 399 -27.46 10.39 12.92
CA LEU A 399 -26.78 11.68 13.01
C LEU A 399 -27.54 12.67 13.91
N PRO A 400 -26.82 13.62 14.54
CA PRO A 400 -27.46 14.76 15.19
C PRO A 400 -28.14 15.66 14.13
N HIS A 401 -29.12 16.47 14.56
CA HIS A 401 -29.86 17.37 13.66
C HIS A 401 -28.96 18.35 12.88
N ASP A 402 -27.91 18.89 13.52
CA ASP A 402 -26.95 19.82 12.91
C ASP A 402 -25.59 19.16 12.68
N TYR A 403 -25.60 18.09 11.87
CA TYR A 403 -24.39 17.34 11.57
C TYR A 403 -23.50 18.04 10.52
N SER A 404 -22.22 17.73 10.55
CA SER A 404 -21.22 18.13 9.54
C SER A 404 -20.82 16.93 8.68
N ALA A 405 -20.52 17.18 7.40
CA ALA A 405 -20.22 16.13 6.44
C ALA A 405 -19.04 16.44 5.51
N TYR A 406 -18.22 15.43 5.23
CA TYR A 406 -17.30 15.42 4.09
C TYR A 406 -17.72 14.40 3.03
N VAL A 407 -17.34 14.68 1.79
CA VAL A 407 -17.52 13.75 0.67
C VAL A 407 -16.16 13.41 0.08
N ILE A 408 -15.89 12.12 -0.10
CA ILE A 408 -14.65 11.61 -0.71
C ILE A 408 -15.01 10.82 -1.98
N PRO A 409 -14.94 11.45 -3.17
CA PRO A 409 -15.33 10.79 -4.42
C PRO A 409 -14.41 9.63 -4.83
N GLU A 410 -13.15 9.64 -4.37
CA GLU A 410 -12.17 8.59 -4.64
C GLU A 410 -11.33 8.28 -3.39
N GLY A 411 -11.94 7.58 -2.42
CA GLY A 411 -11.38 7.35 -1.09
C GLY A 411 -10.07 6.59 -1.04
N GLY A 412 -9.71 5.84 -2.08
CA GLY A 412 -8.43 5.11 -2.14
C GLY A 412 -7.24 5.96 -2.58
N THR A 413 -7.43 7.26 -2.89
CA THR A 413 -6.40 8.10 -3.53
C THR A 413 -5.93 9.30 -2.71
N VAL A 414 -6.66 9.66 -1.65
CA VAL A 414 -6.40 10.85 -0.83
C VAL A 414 -6.54 10.49 0.63
N LEU A 415 -5.59 10.92 1.46
CA LEU A 415 -5.60 10.70 2.90
C LEU A 415 -6.08 11.98 3.59
N PRO A 416 -7.25 11.99 4.25
CA PRO A 416 -7.59 13.06 5.16
C PRO A 416 -6.62 13.07 6.36
N VAL A 417 -6.09 14.24 6.71
CA VAL A 417 -5.15 14.41 7.82
C VAL A 417 -5.63 15.56 8.69
N VAL A 418 -5.86 15.31 9.98
CA VAL A 418 -6.20 16.35 10.96
C VAL A 418 -4.93 17.17 11.25
N MET A 419 -5.04 18.49 11.12
CA MET A 419 -3.92 19.43 11.37
C MET A 419 -3.67 19.68 12.85
#